data_AF-F8PNG2-F1
#
_entry.id   AF-F8PNG2-F1
#
_cell.length_a   1.000
_cell.length_b   1.000
_cell.length_c   1.000
_cell.angle_alpha   90.00
_cell.angle_beta   90.00
_cell.angle_gamma   90.00
#
_symmetry.space_group_name_H-M   'P 1'
#
loop_
_entity.id
_entity.type
_entity.pdbx_description
1 polymer ?
#
loop_
_entity_poly.entity_id
_entity_poly.type
_entity_poly.pdbx_seq_one_letter_code
_entity_poly.pdbx_strand_id
1 'polypeptide(L)'
;MTTAHNTSACPVLTGPNNFQIWKLQIISKLHREKVLQVFTGEEFKPSPGKPTSSEDPEITWILKDEKAHGIIQDYISDALLDVMTKTDECTFLYPN
;
A
#
# COMPACT_ATOMS: atom_id res chain seq x y z
N MET A 1 -21.29 2.04 -34.59
CA MET A 1 -21.48 3.06 -33.53
C MET A 1 -20.62 2.65 -32.36
N THR A 2 -19.56 3.41 -32.09
CA THR A 2 -18.55 3.07 -31.09
C THR A 2 -18.96 3.64 -29.74
N THR A 3 -19.42 2.80 -28.82
CA THR A 3 -19.74 3.18 -27.44
C THR A 3 -18.43 3.27 -26.64
N ALA A 4 -17.95 4.49 -26.46
CA ALA A 4 -16.85 4.78 -25.55
C ALA A 4 -17.31 4.50 -24.10
N HIS A 5 -16.81 3.42 -23.53
CA HIS A 5 -16.92 3.14 -22.10
C HIS A 5 -16.07 4.17 -21.35
N ASN A 6 -16.70 5.27 -20.92
CA ASN A 6 -16.17 6.16 -19.89
C ASN A 6 -16.23 5.43 -18.55
N THR A 7 -15.37 4.44 -18.37
CA THR A 7 -15.22 3.73 -17.10
C THR A 7 -14.29 4.57 -16.25
N SER A 8 -14.84 5.27 -15.27
CA SER A 8 -14.10 6.01 -14.24
C SER A 8 -12.92 5.16 -13.76
N ALA A 9 -11.71 5.71 -13.94
CA ALA A 9 -10.43 5.02 -13.87
C ALA A 9 -9.95 4.83 -12.43
N CYS A 10 -10.83 4.36 -11.56
CA CYS A 10 -10.44 4.00 -10.21
C CYS A 10 -11.04 2.64 -9.83
N PRO A 11 -10.23 1.61 -9.57
CA PRO A 11 -10.73 0.28 -9.25
C PRO A 11 -11.35 0.26 -7.84
N VAL A 12 -12.68 0.28 -7.76
CA VAL A 12 -13.40 0.06 -6.49
C VAL A 12 -13.07 -1.34 -5.96
N LEU A 13 -12.47 -1.44 -4.77
CA LEU A 13 -12.08 -2.68 -4.07
C LEU A 13 -13.26 -3.56 -3.60
N THR A 14 -14.34 -3.65 -4.35
CA THR A 14 -15.53 -4.45 -4.02
C THR A 14 -15.39 -5.88 -4.57
N GLY A 15 -14.55 -6.70 -3.93
CA GLY A 15 -14.58 -8.15 -4.13
C GLY A 15 -13.27 -8.89 -3.84
N PRO A 16 -13.30 -10.23 -3.66
CA PRO A 16 -12.13 -11.04 -3.31
C PRO A 16 -10.99 -10.92 -4.33
N ASN A 17 -11.32 -10.85 -5.62
CA ASN A 17 -10.33 -10.68 -6.68
C ASN A 17 -9.64 -9.32 -6.63
N ASN A 18 -10.34 -8.26 -6.23
CA ASN A 18 -9.73 -6.94 -6.13
C ASN A 18 -8.82 -6.82 -4.91
N PHE A 19 -9.17 -7.49 -3.80
CA PHE A 19 -8.28 -7.61 -2.64
C PHE A 19 -6.98 -8.37 -2.96
N GLN A 20 -7.02 -9.42 -3.78
CA GLN A 20 -5.81 -10.13 -4.19
C GLN A 20 -4.91 -9.26 -5.07
N ILE A 21 -5.48 -8.49 -6.01
CA ILE A 21 -4.74 -7.54 -6.85
C ILE A 21 -4.11 -6.44 -6.00
N TRP A 22 -4.87 -5.88 -5.06
CA TRP A 22 -4.37 -4.88 -4.11
C TRP A 22 -3.18 -5.40 -3.28
N LYS A 23 -3.28 -6.64 -2.76
CA LYS A 23 -2.16 -7.29 -2.07
C LYS A 23 -0.92 -7.42 -2.95
N LEU A 24 -1.08 -7.83 -4.21
CA LEU A 24 0.04 -7.96 -5.15
C LEU A 24 0.72 -6.61 -5.43
N GLN A 25 -0.04 -5.52 -5.52
CA GLN A 25 0.51 -4.19 -5.71
C GLN A 25 1.34 -3.74 -4.49
N ILE A 26 0.85 -3.97 -3.27
CA ILE A 26 1.60 -3.69 -2.05
C ILE A 26 2.89 -4.50 -2.00
N ILE A 27 2.81 -5.82 -2.24
CA ILE A 27 3.99 -6.70 -2.27
C ILE A 27 5.00 -6.21 -3.32
N SER A 28 4.54 -5.83 -4.51
CA SER A 28 5.40 -5.30 -5.56
C SER A 28 6.09 -3.99 -5.16
N LYS A 29 5.39 -3.11 -4.44
CA LYS A 29 5.96 -1.83 -3.98
C LYS A 29 6.97 -2.05 -2.86
N LEU A 30 6.65 -2.89 -1.88
CA LEU A 30 7.57 -3.28 -0.80
C LEU A 30 8.84 -3.95 -1.35
N HIS A 31 8.68 -4.79 -2.39
CA HIS A 31 9.83 -5.40 -3.08
C HIS A 31 10.71 -4.36 -3.76
N ARG A 32 10.11 -3.39 -4.49
CA ARG A 32 10.85 -2.30 -5.15
C ARG A 32 11.62 -1.44 -4.16
N GLU A 33 11.02 -1.18 -3.01
CA GLU A 33 11.61 -0.37 -1.95
C GLU A 33 12.57 -1.17 -1.04
N LYS A 34 12.80 -2.46 -1.34
CA LYS A 34 13.68 -3.40 -0.60
C LYS A 34 13.31 -3.57 0.88
N VAL A 35 12.03 -3.37 1.21
CA VAL A 35 11.50 -3.51 2.58
C VAL A 35 10.59 -4.75 2.73
N LEU A 36 10.47 -5.56 1.67
CA LEU A 36 9.66 -6.77 1.70
C LEU A 36 10.12 -7.77 2.77
N GLN A 37 11.42 -7.91 3.02
CA GLN A 37 11.94 -8.84 4.02
C GLN A 37 11.58 -8.42 5.45
N VAL A 38 11.55 -7.11 5.71
CA VAL A 38 11.09 -6.56 6.99
C VAL A 38 9.59 -6.82 7.16
N PHE A 39 8.79 -6.59 6.12
CA PHE A 39 7.35 -6.87 6.12
C PHE A 39 7.01 -8.37 6.28
N THR A 40 7.78 -9.25 5.62
CA THR A 40 7.55 -10.72 5.66
C THR A 40 8.05 -11.33 6.97
N GLY A 41 8.80 -10.57 7.77
CA GLY A 41 9.43 -11.06 9.00
C GLY A 41 10.65 -11.95 8.74
N GLU A 42 11.20 -11.96 7.52
CA GLU A 42 12.45 -12.66 7.20
C GLU A 42 13.68 -11.88 7.71
N GLU A 43 13.57 -10.55 7.78
CA GLU A 43 14.58 -9.66 8.38
C GLU A 43 14.13 -9.27 9.80
N PHE A 44 14.71 -9.92 10.81
CA PHE A 44 14.42 -9.60 12.21
C PHE A 44 15.19 -8.38 12.70
N LYS A 45 14.60 -7.66 13.66
CA LYS A 45 15.28 -6.59 14.38
C LYS A 45 16.59 -7.13 14.95
N PRO A 46 17.74 -6.49 14.67
CA PRO A 46 19.02 -6.95 15.19
C PRO A 46 19.03 -6.94 16.72
N SER A 47 19.61 -7.98 17.31
CA SER A 47 19.73 -8.10 18.76
C SER A 47 20.64 -6.99 19.30
N PRO A 48 20.27 -6.32 20.41
CA PRO A 48 21.14 -5.34 21.05
C PRO A 48 22.44 -6.03 21.45
N GLY A 49 23.59 -5.56 20.93
CA GLY A 49 24.91 -6.00 21.40
C GLY A 49 25.86 -6.65 20.40
N LYS A 50 25.53 -6.77 19.10
CA LYS A 50 26.50 -7.19 18.08
C LYS A 50 26.98 -6.00 17.23
N PRO A 51 28.15 -5.40 17.54
CA PRO A 51 28.68 -4.32 16.72
C PRO A 51 29.16 -4.89 15.39
N THR A 52 28.42 -4.63 14.33
CA THR A 52 28.85 -4.92 12.96
C THR A 52 28.89 -3.59 12.20
N SER A 53 30.09 -2.98 12.15
CA SER A 53 30.55 -1.94 11.23
C SER A 53 29.67 -0.69 10.99
N SER A 54 30.21 0.47 11.39
CA SER A 54 30.00 1.88 10.92
C SER A 54 28.60 2.49 10.78
N GLU A 55 27.53 1.73 10.55
CA GLU A 55 26.13 2.17 10.55
C GLU A 55 25.37 1.27 11.50
N ASP A 56 24.58 1.85 12.42
CA ASP A 56 23.85 1.07 13.41
C ASP A 56 22.79 0.21 12.70
N PRO A 57 22.94 -1.13 12.67
CA PRO A 57 22.02 -2.01 11.98
C PRO A 57 20.60 -1.91 12.58
N GLU A 58 20.47 -1.51 13.85
CA GLU A 58 19.17 -1.23 14.48
C GLU A 58 18.48 -0.02 13.83
N ILE A 59 19.23 1.07 13.60
CA ILE A 59 18.71 2.27 12.92
C ILE A 59 18.31 1.93 11.48
N THR A 60 19.13 1.17 10.75
CA THR A 60 18.80 0.75 9.38
C THR A 60 17.52 -0.09 9.33
N TRP A 61 17.33 -1.00 10.29
CA TRP A 61 16.13 -1.83 10.37
C TRP A 61 14.89 -0.99 10.69
N ILE A 62 14.97 -0.07 11.65
CA ILE A 62 13.87 0.84 12.02
C ILE A 62 13.42 1.67 10.81
N LEU A 63 14.36 2.23 10.04
CA LEU A 63 14.02 3.03 8.86
C LEU A 63 13.31 2.21 7.77
N LYS A 64 13.70 0.94 7.59
CA LYS A 64 13.02 0.04 6.64
C LYS A 64 11.61 -0.33 7.13
N ASP A 65 11.46 -0.55 8.44
CA ASP A 65 10.17 -0.87 9.07
C ASP A 65 9.18 0.30 8.96
N GLU A 66 9.62 1.52 9.32
CA GLU A 66 8.80 2.73 9.16
C GLU A 66 8.38 2.94 7.69
N LYS A 67 9.31 2.70 6.75
CA LYS A 67 9.02 2.82 5.33
C LYS A 67 8.02 1.77 4.84
N ALA A 68 8.12 0.52 5.31
CA ALA A 68 7.14 -0.51 5.00
C ALA A 68 5.75 -0.13 5.53
N HIS A 69 5.68 0.34 6.77
CA HIS A 69 4.45 0.82 7.39
C HIS A 69 3.83 2.00 6.61
N GLY A 70 4.63 2.98 6.20
CA GLY A 70 4.16 4.12 5.40
C GLY A 70 3.55 3.70 4.06
N ILE A 71 4.20 2.79 3.34
CA ILE A 71 3.68 2.28 2.05
C ILE A 71 2.30 1.63 2.22
N ILE A 72 2.09 0.90 3.31
CA ILE A 72 0.80 0.26 3.60
C ILE A 72 -0.25 1.31 3.95
N GLN A 73 0.10 2.31 4.77
CA GLN A 73 -0.80 3.39 5.16
C GLN A 73 -1.23 4.24 3.96
N ASP A 74 -0.31 4.59 3.07
CA ASP A 74 -0.61 5.35 1.84
C ASP A 74 -1.59 4.56 0.97
N TYR A 75 -1.36 3.26 0.77
CA TYR A 75 -2.22 2.42 -0.05
C TYR A 75 -3.63 2.22 0.54
N ILE A 76 -3.76 2.19 1.87
CA ILE A 76 -5.06 2.15 2.54
C ILE A 76 -5.76 3.51 2.41
N SER A 77 -5.02 4.61 2.58
CA SER A 77 -5.56 5.97 2.48
C SER A 77 -6.05 6.28 1.07
N ASP A 78 -5.29 5.91 0.03
CA ASP A 78 -5.67 6.04 -1.37
C ASP A 78 -6.93 5.23 -1.68
N ALA A 79 -7.02 4.00 -1.16
CA ALA A 79 -8.20 3.16 -1.34
C ALA A 79 -9.45 3.73 -0.65
N LEU A 80 -9.30 4.32 0.53
CA LEU A 80 -10.40 4.98 1.24
C LEU A 80 -10.82 6.30 0.56
N LEU A 81 -9.86 7.09 0.07
CA LEU A 81 -10.11 8.32 -0.67
C LEU A 81 -10.88 8.04 -1.97
N ASP A 82 -10.52 6.97 -2.67
CA ASP A 82 -11.23 6.54 -3.88
C ASP A 82 -12.69 6.16 -3.60
N VAL A 83 -12.95 5.51 -2.45
CA VAL A 83 -14.33 5.19 -2.02
C VAL A 83 -15.10 6.47 -1.69
N MET A 84 -14.47 7.42 -1.00
CA MET A 84 -15.14 8.66 -0.59
C MET A 84 -15.49 9.56 -1.78
N THR A 85 -14.57 9.73 -2.73
CA THR A 85 -14.80 10.58 -3.93
C THR A 85 -15.87 10.03 -4.87
N LYS A 86 -15.99 8.70 -4.99
CA LYS A 86 -17.10 8.07 -5.74
C LYS A 86 -18.44 8.19 -5.05
N THR A 87 -18.45 8.22 -3.72
CA THR A 87 -19.70 8.34 -2.96
C THR A 87 -20.32 9.73 -3.14
N ASP A 88 -19.49 10.77 -3.25
CA ASP A 88 -19.94 12.13 -3.55
C ASP A 88 -20.45 12.28 -5.00
N GLU A 89 -19.82 11.65 -6.00
CA GLU A 89 -20.35 11.64 -7.39
C GLU A 89 -21.73 10.96 -7.48
N CYS A 90 -21.98 9.90 -6.70
CA CYS A 90 -23.29 9.23 -6.69
C CYS A 90 -24.41 10.06 -6.05
N THR A 91 -24.11 10.92 -5.06
CA THR A 91 -25.11 11.82 -4.45
C THR A 91 -25.42 13.03 -5.33
N PHE A 92 -24.51 13.50 -6.18
CA PHE A 92 -24.78 14.58 -7.13
C PHE A 92 -25.63 14.15 -8.35
N LEU A 93 -25.66 12.86 -8.70
CA LEU A 93 -26.41 12.35 -9.85
C LEU A 93 -27.88 12.00 -9.56
N TYR A 94 -28.32 12.03 -8.30
CA TYR A 94 -29.72 11.89 -7.90
C TYR A 94 -30.11 12.94 -6.86
N PRO A 95 -30.43 14.18 -7.28
CA PRO A 95 -31.09 15.12 -6.38
C PRO A 95 -32.50 14.61 -6.07
N ASN A 96 -32.88 14.69 -4.79
CA ASN A 96 -34.22 14.41 -4.29
C ASN A 96 -35.21 15.47 -4.78
#